data_AF-A0A537AM25-F1
#
_entry.id   AF-A0A537AM25-F1
#
_cell.length_a   1.000
_cell.length_b   1.000
_cell.length_c   1.000
_cell.angle_alpha   90.00
_cell.angle_beta   90.00
_cell.angle_gamma   90.00
#
_symmetry.space_group_name_H-M   'P 1'
#
loop_
_entity.id
_entity.type
_entity.pdbx_description
1 polymer ?
#
loop_
_entity_poly.entity_id
_entity_poly.type
_entity_poly.pdbx_seq_one_letter_code
_entity_poly.pdbx_strand_id
1 'polypeptide(L)' 'MATYESDLTKFIRDFLAAHPEEVESQKAGRAIWWDKTADERAPAPPMRHAPRAGGNEHTFEPSGGYEWSFKDDEIPPKK' A
#
# COMPACT_ATOMS: atom_id res chain seq x y z
N MET A 1 -10.55 6.90 -43.85
CA MET A 1 -9.24 6.29 -43.56
C MET A 1 -9.43 5.37 -42.38
N ALA A 2 -9.10 4.08 -42.51
CA ALA A 2 -9.13 3.17 -41.36
C ALA A 2 -8.05 3.62 -40.37
N THR A 3 -8.44 3.92 -39.13
CA THR A 3 -7.51 4.22 -38.05
C THR A 3 -6.60 3.02 -37.83
N TYR A 4 -5.28 3.22 -37.84
CA TYR A 4 -4.33 2.15 -37.60
C TYR A 4 -4.56 1.56 -36.20
N GLU A 5 -4.74 0.23 -36.14
CA GLU A 5 -4.81 -0.54 -34.90
C GLU A 5 -3.59 -1.46 -34.87
N SER A 6 -2.85 -1.43 -33.74
CA SER A 6 -1.69 -2.30 -33.56
C SER A 6 -2.10 -3.78 -33.52
N ASP A 7 -1.25 -4.67 -34.02
CA ASP A 7 -1.57 -6.11 -34.05
C ASP A 7 -1.71 -6.69 -32.65
N LEU A 8 -1.00 -6.11 -31.67
CA LEU A 8 -1.17 -6.46 -30.26
C LEU A 8 -2.57 -6.11 -29.74
N THR A 9 -3.11 -4.94 -30.11
CA THR A 9 -4.45 -4.54 -29.71
C THR A 9 -5.51 -5.48 -30.31
N LYS A 10 -5.35 -5.86 -31.58
CA LYS A 10 -6.24 -6.85 -32.22
C LYS A 10 -6.16 -8.20 -31.51
N PHE A 11 -4.95 -8.67 -31.25
CA PHE A 11 -4.73 -9.94 -30.54
C PHE A 11 -5.39 -9.94 -29.16
N ILE A 12 -5.19 -8.89 -28.35
CA ILE A 12 -5.79 -8.81 -27.01
C ILE A 12 -7.32 -8.81 -27.10
N ARG A 13 -7.90 -8.07 -28.04
CA ARG A 13 -9.36 -8.06 -28.26
C ARG A 13 -9.88 -9.45 -28.60
N ASP A 14 -9.25 -10.12 -29.56
CA ASP A 14 -9.70 -11.42 -30.04
C ASP A 14 -9.51 -12.50 -28.96
N PHE A 15 -8.42 -12.42 -28.19
CA PHE A 15 -8.15 -13.28 -27.04
C PHE A 15 -9.19 -13.11 -25.93
N LEU A 16 -9.50 -11.88 -25.53
CA LEU A 16 -10.50 -11.63 -24.48
C LEU A 16 -11.93 -11.98 -24.94
N ALA A 17 -12.22 -11.90 -26.24
CA ALA A 17 -13.49 -12.36 -26.79
C ALA A 17 -13.64 -13.88 -26.73
N ALA A 18 -12.53 -14.63 -26.90
CA ALA A 18 -12.51 -16.08 -26.79
C ALA A 18 -12.45 -16.59 -25.34
N HIS A 19 -11.87 -15.81 -24.43
CA HIS A 19 -11.61 -16.18 -23.03
C HIS A 19 -12.29 -15.22 -22.03
N PRO A 20 -13.62 -15.24 -21.90
CA PRO A 20 -14.33 -14.39 -20.95
C PRO A 20 -13.97 -14.67 -19.48
N GLU A 21 -13.46 -15.86 -19.16
CA GLU A 21 -12.96 -16.23 -17.82
C GLU A 21 -11.79 -15.35 -17.36
N GLU A 22 -10.94 -14.90 -18.29
CA GLU A 22 -9.82 -14.02 -17.99
C GLU A 22 -10.28 -12.62 -17.59
N VAL A 23 -11.47 -12.20 -18.03
CA VAL A 23 -12.08 -10.93 -17.61
C VAL A 23 -12.44 -10.98 -16.13
N GLU A 24 -12.98 -12.11 -15.66
CA GLU A 24 -13.29 -12.29 -14.23
C GLU A 24 -12.02 -12.42 -13.39
N SER A 25 -11.01 -13.13 -13.89
CA SER A 25 -9.67 -13.18 -13.28
C SER A 25 -9.04 -11.79 -13.16
N GLN A 26 -9.14 -10.98 -14.22
CA GLN A 26 -8.63 -9.61 -14.23
C GLN A 26 -9.35 -8.73 -13.20
N LYS A 27 -10.68 -8.85 -13.08
CA LYS A 27 -11.46 -8.14 -12.05
C LYS A 27 -11.02 -8.56 -10.65
N ALA A 28 -10.86 -9.86 -10.40
CA ALA A 28 -10.38 -10.36 -9.12
C ALA A 28 -8.97 -9.83 -8.79
N GLY A 29 -8.06 -9.85 -9.76
CA GLY A 29 -6.71 -9.29 -9.61
C GLY A 29 -6.70 -7.79 -9.33
N ARG A 30 -7.59 -7.03 -10.00
CA ARG A 30 -7.76 -5.59 -9.76
C ARG A 30 -8.26 -5.32 -8.34
N ALA A 31 -9.23 -6.10 -7.87
CA ALA A 31 -9.85 -5.92 -6.57
C ALA A 31 -8.88 -6.06 -5.38
N ILE A 32 -7.80 -6.85 -5.53
CA ILE A 32 -6.83 -7.11 -4.47
C ILE A 32 -6.15 -5.82 -3.95
N TRP A 33 -5.95 -4.81 -4.80
CA TRP A 33 -5.23 -3.60 -4.41
C TRP A 33 -5.82 -2.31 -4.98
N TRP A 34 -6.33 -2.35 -6.21
CA TRP A 34 -6.82 -1.16 -6.90
C TRP A 34 -8.20 -0.74 -6.42
N ASP A 35 -9.09 -1.70 -6.14
CA ASP A 35 -10.46 -1.40 -5.69
C ASP A 35 -10.58 -1.23 -4.16
N LYS A 36 -9.48 -1.33 -3.41
CA LYS A 36 -9.47 -1.05 -1.95
C LYS A 36 -9.72 0.43 -1.68
N THR A 37 -10.57 0.70 -0.70
CA THR A 37 -10.78 2.06 -0.16
C THR A 37 -9.51 2.59 0.51
N ALA A 38 -9.42 3.91 0.66
CA ALA A 38 -8.26 4.54 1.30
C ALA A 38 -8.03 3.99 2.72
N ASP A 39 -9.10 3.80 3.49
CA ASP A 39 -9.06 3.22 4.84
C ASP A 39 -8.59 1.75 4.85
N GLU A 40 -8.94 0.94 3.85
CA GLU A 40 -8.46 -0.45 3.74
C GLU A 40 -6.99 -0.53 3.28
N ARG A 41 -6.57 0.43 2.46
CA ARG A 41 -5.20 0.50 1.94
C ARG A 41 -4.24 1.02 3.02
N ALA A 42 -4.68 2.04 3.75
CA ALA A 42 -3.93 2.70 4.79
C ALA A 42 -4.92 3.10 5.90
N PRO A 43 -5.19 2.21 6.87
CA PRO A 43 -6.06 2.57 7.98
C PRO A 43 -5.44 3.78 8.67
N ALA A 44 -6.27 4.80 8.91
CA ALA A 44 -5.82 5.96 9.65
C ALA A 44 -5.17 5.46 10.95
N PRO A 45 -3.91 5.84 11.23
CA PRO A 45 -3.24 5.39 12.44
C PRO A 45 -4.18 5.70 13.60
N PRO A 46 -4.44 4.74 14.52
CA PRO A 46 -5.25 5.03 15.68
C PRO A 46 -4.60 6.22 16.35
N MET A 47 -5.39 7.24 16.66
CA MET A 47 -4.95 8.47 17.33
C MET A 47 -4.52 8.13 18.77
N ARG A 48 -3.46 7.33 18.90
CA ARG A 48 -2.72 7.06 20.11
C ARG A 48 -1.55 8.02 20.01
N HIS A 49 -1.57 8.97 20.94
CA HIS A 49 -0.71 10.15 20.99
C HIS A 49 -1.24 11.30 20.11
N ALA A 50 -2.05 12.16 20.73
CA ALA A 50 -1.97 13.57 20.35
C ALA A 50 -0.49 13.97 20.36
N PRO A 51 0.02 14.69 19.36
CA PRO A 51 1.37 15.24 19.42
C PRO A 51 1.47 16.03 20.72
N ARG A 52 2.37 15.65 21.63
CA ARG A 52 2.56 16.38 22.90
C ARG A 52 3.07 17.81 22.64
N ALA A 53 3.57 18.07 21.44
CA ALA A 53 3.99 19.38 20.99
C ALA A 53 3.72 19.51 19.49
N GLY A 54 3.19 20.67 19.09
CA GLY A 54 2.90 20.96 17.69
C GLY A 54 4.17 20.91 16.81
N GLY A 55 4.06 20.18 15.70
CA GLY A 55 4.77 20.40 14.43
C GLY A 55 6.29 20.59 14.46
N ASN A 56 7.04 19.50 14.21
CA ASN A 56 8.30 19.40 13.42
C ASN A 56 9.15 18.17 13.85
N GLU A 57 8.59 16.97 13.89
CA GLU A 57 9.23 15.82 14.55
C GLU A 57 10.41 15.15 13.81
N HIS A 58 11.01 15.81 12.83
CA HIS A 58 12.27 15.38 12.23
C HIS A 58 13.27 16.54 12.15
N THR A 59 13.86 16.91 13.29
CA THR A 59 15.15 17.63 13.28
C THR A 59 16.25 16.57 13.28
N PHE A 60 16.89 16.39 12.13
CA PHE A 60 18.08 15.54 12.00
C PHE A 60 19.25 16.23 12.72
N GLU A 61 19.69 15.67 13.85
CA GLU A 61 20.92 16.09 14.53
C GLU A 61 22.06 15.10 14.21
N PRO A 62 23.21 15.57 13.70
CA PRO A 62 24.30 14.68 13.33
C PRO A 62 24.98 14.09 14.57
N SER A 63 25.22 12.78 14.48
CA SER A 63 25.72 11.87 15.50
C SER A 63 27.02 12.32 16.18
N GLY A 64 27.02 12.37 17.51
CA GLY A 64 28.20 12.58 18.34
C GLY A 64 28.18 11.71 19.59
N GLY A 65 28.49 10.42 19.42
CA GLY A 65 29.02 9.61 20.52
C GLY A 65 28.06 8.68 21.27
N TYR A 66 28.49 7.41 21.29
CA TYR A 66 28.39 6.36 22.31
C TYR A 66 27.01 5.88 22.83
N GLU A 67 26.83 4.57 22.61
CA GLU A 67 26.07 3.61 23.44
C GLU A 67 24.54 3.63 23.37
N TRP A 68 24.02 2.78 22.46
CA TRP A 68 22.64 2.31 22.51
C TRP A 68 22.51 1.23 23.59
N SER A 69 21.84 1.54 24.70
CA SER A 69 21.28 0.53 25.59
C SER A 69 19.75 0.57 25.47
N PHE A 70 19.21 -0.36 24.68
CA PHE A 70 17.78 -0.66 24.69
C PHE A 70 17.46 -1.33 26.02
N LYS A 71 16.65 -0.68 26.85
CA LYS A 71 15.94 -1.39 27.92
C LYS A 71 14.60 -1.83 27.34
N ASP A 72 14.46 -3.13 27.16
CA ASP A 72 13.17 -3.75 26.94
C ASP A 72 12.37 -3.61 28.25
N ASP A 73 11.45 -2.65 28.31
CA ASP A 73 10.59 -2.47 29.46
C ASP A 73 9.63 -3.68 29.58
N GLU A 74 9.66 -4.28 30.77
CA GLU A 74 9.04 -5.53 31.16
C GLU A 74 7.54 -5.62 30.84
N ILE A 75 7.14 -6.73 30.22
CA ILE A 75 5.75 -7.12 30.04
C ILE A 75 5.17 -7.44 31.44
N PRO A 76 4.12 -6.73 31.93
CA PRO A 76 3.55 -7.04 33.23
C PRO A 76 2.79 -8.38 33.19
N PRO A 77 2.86 -9.21 34.25
CA PRO A 77 2.18 -10.50 34.25
C PRO A 77 0.66 -10.34 34.27
N LYS A 78 -0.03 -11.13 33.44
CA LYS A 78 -1.49 -11.28 33.52
C LYS A 78 -1.87 -11.96 34.84
N LYS A 79 -2.94 -11.43 35.45
CA LYS A 79 -3.57 -11.80 36.73
C LYS A 79 -3.56 -13.28 37.07
#